data_AF-A0A0N5B0C5-F1
#
_entry.id   AF-A0A0N5B0C5-F1
#
_cell.length_a   1.000
_cell.length_b   1.000
_cell.length_c   1.000
_cell.angle_alpha   90.00
_cell.angle_beta   90.00
_cell.angle_gamma   90.00
#
_symmetry.space_group_name_H-M   'P 1'
#
loop_
_entity.id
_entity.type
_entity.pdbx_description
1 polymer ?
#
loop_
_entity_poly.entity_id
_entity_poly.type
_entity_poly.pdbx_seq_one_letter_code
_entity_poly.pdbx_strand_id
1 'polypeptide(L)'
;MKRYSASGSNAEKNIVDHIRRPMNAFIIFAKRNRPLVQERWPNRDNRAVSKILGQWWYALGPEEKRKYHDLATQVKEAHFRAHPGWKWCSRERRKISSESRKESELFTTFVYLV
;
A
#
# COMPACT_ATOMS: atom_id res chain seq x y z
N MET A 1 -30.44 3.97 -22.90
CA MET A 1 -29.02 3.53 -22.83
C MET A 1 -28.32 4.21 -21.66
N LYS A 2 -28.01 3.50 -20.56
CA LYS A 2 -27.22 4.05 -19.45
C LYS A 2 -25.73 4.02 -19.82
N ARG A 3 -25.08 5.18 -19.74
CA ARG A 3 -23.63 5.37 -19.90
C ARG A 3 -22.91 5.21 -18.56
N TYR A 4 -21.78 4.50 -18.55
CA TYR A 4 -20.72 4.57 -17.54
C TYR A 4 -19.40 4.39 -18.31
N SER A 5 -18.66 5.44 -18.65
CA SER A 5 -17.85 6.37 -17.84
C SER A 5 -16.54 5.75 -17.33
N ALA A 6 -15.44 6.26 -17.87
CA ALA A 6 -14.07 5.97 -17.50
C ALA A 6 -13.81 6.14 -16.00
N SER A 7 -13.06 5.22 -15.40
CA SER A 7 -12.50 5.36 -14.04
C SER A 7 -11.01 5.00 -14.01
N GLY A 8 -10.23 5.62 -14.89
CA GLY A 8 -8.89 6.06 -14.52
C GLY A 8 -9.02 7.31 -13.67
N SER A 9 -9.31 7.17 -12.37
CA SER A 9 -9.48 8.28 -11.44
C SER A 9 -8.33 8.27 -10.42
N ASN A 10 -7.25 9.02 -10.66
CA ASN A 10 -7.14 10.46 -10.33
C ASN A 10 -6.90 10.67 -8.83
N ALA A 11 -5.65 10.44 -8.42
CA ALA A 11 -5.11 10.81 -7.11
C ALA A 11 -4.25 12.09 -7.20
N GLU A 12 -4.57 12.98 -8.14
CA GLU A 12 -3.75 14.14 -8.50
C GLU A 12 -4.31 15.48 -7.98
N LYS A 13 -5.35 15.47 -7.15
CA LYS A 13 -6.03 16.71 -6.74
C LYS A 13 -6.19 16.85 -5.23
N ASN A 14 -5.07 16.85 -4.50
CA ASN A 14 -4.85 17.49 -3.17
C ASN A 14 -3.47 17.11 -2.57
N ILE A 15 -2.39 17.16 -3.36
CA ILE A 15 -1.00 16.88 -2.92
C ILE A 15 -0.16 18.13 -3.14
N VAL A 16 -0.45 19.20 -2.41
CA VAL A 16 0.52 20.27 -2.29
C VAL A 16 1.41 19.87 -1.11
N ASP A 17 2.62 19.39 -1.42
CA ASP A 17 3.77 19.14 -0.54
C ASP A 17 3.81 17.95 0.43
N HIS A 18 2.88 16.98 0.40
CA HIS A 18 3.11 15.75 1.16
C HIS A 18 3.93 14.72 0.39
N ILE A 19 5.22 14.64 0.71
CA ILE A 19 6.13 13.58 0.24
C ILE A 19 5.61 12.23 0.77
N ARG A 20 5.09 11.40 -0.15
CA ARG A 20 4.60 10.04 0.13
C ARG A 20 5.74 9.14 0.60
N ARG A 21 5.39 8.14 1.41
CA ARG A 21 6.34 7.18 1.98
C ARG A 21 6.99 6.33 0.88
N PRO A 22 8.27 5.94 1.04
CA PRO A 22 8.86 4.94 0.17
C PRO A 22 8.11 3.62 0.29
N MET A 23 7.88 2.97 -0.85
CA MET A 23 7.15 1.70 -0.90
C MET A 23 7.97 0.57 -0.28
N ASN A 24 7.36 -0.19 0.63
CA ASN A 24 7.99 -1.40 1.18
C ASN A 24 7.87 -2.59 0.20
N ALA A 25 8.53 -3.71 0.53
CA ALA A 25 8.61 -4.89 -0.32
C ALA A 25 7.23 -5.44 -0.74
N PHE A 26 6.31 -5.56 0.22
CA PHE A 26 4.95 -6.02 -0.05
C PHE A 26 4.18 -5.04 -0.93
N ILE A 27 4.31 -3.73 -0.73
CA ILE A 27 3.62 -2.73 -1.55
C ILE A 27 4.12 -2.77 -3.00
N ILE A 28 5.41 -2.98 -3.22
CA ILE A 28 5.99 -3.18 -4.56
C ILE A 28 5.39 -4.43 -5.22
N PHE A 29 5.30 -5.53 -4.48
CA PHE A 29 4.68 -6.77 -4.96
C PHE A 29 3.18 -6.58 -5.27
N ALA A 30 2.43 -6.02 -4.33
CA ALA A 30 0.99 -5.83 -4.41
C ALA A 30 0.63 -4.92 -5.60
N LYS A 31 1.41 -3.86 -5.85
CA LYS A 31 1.20 -2.97 -7.00
C LYS A 31 1.24 -3.71 -8.34
N ARG A 32 2.13 -4.70 -8.48
CA ARG A 32 2.27 -5.50 -9.71
C ARG A 32 1.19 -6.57 -9.84
N ASN A 33 0.79 -7.19 -8.74
CA ASN A 33 -0.11 -8.35 -8.75
C ASN A 33 -1.59 -7.98 -8.57
N ARG A 34 -1.90 -6.79 -8.07
CA ARG A 34 -3.27 -6.28 -7.94
C ARG A 34 -4.09 -6.35 -9.24
N PRO A 35 -3.60 -5.93 -10.43
CA PRO A 35 -4.37 -6.07 -11.66
C PRO A 35 -4.68 -7.54 -12.01
N LEU A 36 -3.75 -8.47 -11.74
CA LEU A 36 -3.97 -9.90 -11.97
C LEU A 36 -5.10 -10.47 -11.08
N VAL A 37 -5.15 -10.04 -9.81
CA VAL A 37 -6.23 -10.41 -8.89
C VAL A 37 -7.56 -9.79 -9.35
N GLN A 38 -7.54 -8.54 -9.82
CA GLN A 38 -8.75 -7.88 -10.31
C GLN A 38 -9.26 -8.52 -11.60
N GLU A 39 -8.38 -8.92 -12.52
CA GLU A 39 -8.76 -9.64 -13.74
C GLU A 39 -9.40 -10.98 -13.43
N ARG A 40 -8.84 -11.73 -12.47
CA ARG A 40 -9.38 -13.04 -12.07
C ARG A 40 -10.67 -12.93 -11.27
N TRP A 41 -10.87 -11.83 -10.54
CA TRP A 41 -12.07 -11.59 -9.74
C TRP A 41 -12.60 -10.16 -9.91
N PRO A 42 -13.23 -9.85 -11.07
CA PRO A 42 -13.54 -8.48 -11.50
C PRO A 42 -14.60 -7.72 -10.69
N ASN A 43 -15.18 -8.33 -9.65
CA ASN A 43 -16.21 -7.70 -8.79
C ASN A 43 -15.90 -7.83 -7.29
N ARG A 44 -14.63 -8.12 -6.93
CA ARG A 44 -14.23 -8.23 -5.53
C ARG A 44 -13.81 -6.89 -4.96
N ASP A 45 -14.24 -6.62 -3.74
CA ASP A 45 -13.84 -5.44 -2.99
C ASP A 45 -12.32 -5.45 -2.69
N ASN A 46 -11.75 -4.26 -2.55
CA ASN A 46 -10.35 -4.02 -2.25
C ASN A 46 -9.88 -4.77 -1.01
N ARG A 47 -10.75 -4.93 0.00
CA ARG A 47 -10.45 -5.72 1.19
C ARG A 47 -10.16 -7.19 0.85
N ALA A 48 -10.94 -7.78 -0.05
CA ALA A 48 -10.75 -9.14 -0.49
C ALA A 48 -9.48 -9.26 -1.37
N VAL A 49 -9.25 -8.30 -2.26
CA VAL A 49 -8.03 -8.22 -3.09
C VAL A 49 -6.78 -8.18 -2.22
N SER A 50 -6.75 -7.33 -1.17
CA SER A 50 -5.62 -7.25 -0.24
C SER A 50 -5.39 -8.54 0.53
N LYS A 51 -6.46 -9.27 0.91
CA LYS A 51 -6.31 -10.60 1.54
C LYS A 51 -5.66 -11.60 0.61
N ILE A 52 -6.09 -11.66 -0.65
CA ILE A 52 -5.53 -12.56 -1.67
C ILE A 52 -4.06 -12.23 -1.92
N LEU A 53 -3.72 -10.95 -2.08
CA LEU A 53 -2.34 -10.50 -2.26
C LEU A 53 -1.45 -10.82 -1.06
N GLY A 54 -1.99 -10.72 0.17
CA GLY A 54 -1.30 -11.16 1.38
C GLY A 54 -0.96 -12.64 1.33
N GLN A 55 -1.93 -13.49 0.95
CA GLN A 55 -1.70 -14.93 0.80
C GLN A 55 -0.64 -15.23 -0.27
N TRP A 56 -0.69 -14.56 -1.42
CA TRP A 56 0.30 -14.74 -2.48
C TRP A 56 1.69 -14.31 -2.03
N TRP A 57 1.79 -13.20 -1.30
CA TRP A 57 3.05 -12.76 -0.72
C TRP A 57 3.62 -13.79 0.25
N TYR A 58 2.81 -14.38 1.12
CA TYR A 58 3.29 -15.44 2.02
C TYR A 58 3.71 -16.70 1.26
N ALA A 59 3.01 -17.03 0.16
CA ALA A 59 3.33 -18.15 -0.70
C ALA A 59 4.62 -17.95 -1.54
N LEU A 60 5.12 -16.72 -1.70
CA LEU A 60 6.39 -16.48 -2.41
C LEU A 60 7.56 -17.17 -1.71
N GLY A 61 8.47 -17.70 -2.52
CA GLY A 61 9.73 -18.26 -2.06
C GLY A 61 10.65 -17.20 -1.43
N PRO A 62 11.62 -17.62 -0.61
CA PRO A 62 12.56 -16.71 0.06
C PRO A 62 13.38 -15.89 -0.94
N GLU A 63 13.74 -16.47 -2.10
CA GLU A 63 14.50 -15.79 -3.13
C GLU A 63 13.73 -14.67 -3.82
N GLU A 64 12.44 -14.88 -4.08
CA GLU A 64 11.57 -13.86 -4.67
C GLU A 64 11.31 -12.74 -3.67
N LYS A 65 11.02 -13.10 -2.41
CA LYS A 65 10.89 -12.13 -1.32
C LYS A 65 12.15 -11.28 -1.21
N ARG A 66 13.35 -11.89 -1.27
CA ARG A 66 14.63 -11.18 -1.24
C ARG A 66 14.71 -10.10 -2.32
N LYS A 67 14.35 -10.41 -3.58
CA LYS A 67 14.33 -9.41 -4.67
C LYS A 67 13.45 -8.19 -4.34
N TYR A 68 12.26 -8.41 -3.75
CA TYR A 68 11.38 -7.32 -3.35
C TYR A 68 11.90 -6.54 -2.13
N HIS A 69 12.59 -7.21 -1.20
CA HIS A 69 13.27 -6.56 -0.09
C HIS A 69 14.42 -5.68 -0.58
N ASP A 70 15.24 -6.15 -1.51
CA ASP A 70 16.35 -5.38 -2.10
C ASP A 70 15.82 -4.15 -2.84
N LEU A 71 14.74 -4.30 -3.62
CA LEU A 71 14.06 -3.18 -4.29
C LEU A 71 13.50 -2.18 -3.28
N ALA A 72 12.88 -2.65 -2.20
CA ALA A 72 12.36 -1.77 -1.16
C ALA A 72 13.47 -0.98 -0.47
N THR A 73 14.62 -1.61 -0.22
CA THR A 73 15.81 -0.94 0.31
C THR A 73 16.29 0.15 -0.64
N GLN A 74 16.42 -0.15 -1.94
CA GLN A 74 16.82 0.83 -2.95
C GLN A 74 15.85 2.01 -3.04
N VAL A 75 14.54 1.74 -3.07
CA VAL A 75 13.50 2.78 -3.11
C VAL A 75 13.56 3.64 -1.86
N LYS A 76 13.76 3.03 -0.69
CA LYS A 76 13.92 3.71 0.59
C LYS A 76 15.16 4.62 0.57
N GLU A 77 16.31 4.11 0.17
CA GLU A 77 17.57 4.86 0.09
C GLU A 77 17.47 6.02 -0.89
N ALA A 78 16.93 5.78 -2.09
CA ALA A 78 16.72 6.82 -3.09
C ALA A 78 15.81 7.94 -2.55
N HIS A 79 14.77 7.58 -1.79
CA HIS A 79 13.87 8.52 -1.16
C HIS A 79 14.58 9.39 -0.11
N PHE A 80 15.34 8.79 0.80
CA PHE A 80 16.10 9.54 1.81
C PHE A 80 17.20 10.39 1.20
N ARG A 81 17.82 9.94 0.09
CA ARG A 81 18.81 10.72 -0.66
C ARG A 81 18.18 11.93 -1.35
N ALA A 82 17.01 11.75 -1.98
CA ALA A 82 16.28 12.82 -2.64
C ALA A 82 15.66 13.82 -1.63
N HIS A 83 15.36 13.35 -0.42
CA HIS A 83 14.75 14.15 0.64
C HIS A 83 15.55 14.03 1.95
N PRO A 84 16.74 14.68 2.05
CA PRO A 84 17.64 14.55 3.20
C PRO A 84 17.10 15.16 4.52
N GLY A 85 15.91 15.78 4.50
CA GLY A 85 15.19 16.25 5.69
C GLY A 85 13.87 15.54 5.96
N TRP A 86 13.52 14.51 5.18
CA TRP A 86 12.25 13.81 5.32
C TRP A 86 12.21 13.04 6.65
N LYS A 87 11.32 13.49 7.53
CA LYS A 87 11.03 12.82 8.80
C LYS A 87 9.60 12.32 8.77
N TRP A 88 9.41 11.14 9.33
CA TRP A 88 8.07 10.66 9.62
C TRP A 88 7.42 11.54 10.68
N CYS A 89 6.64 12.53 10.27
CA CYS A 89 5.72 13.19 11.16
C CYS A 89 4.53 12.24 11.37
N SER A 90 4.57 11.47 12.46
CA SER A 90 3.35 10.90 13.03
C SER A 90 2.48 12.09 13.39
N ARG A 91 1.55 12.49 12.50
CA ARG A 91 0.50 13.47 12.79
C ARG A 91 0.03 13.19 14.21
N GLU A 92 0.34 14.12 15.11
CA GLU A 92 0.09 13.99 16.54
C GLU A 92 -1.26 13.31 16.75
N ARG A 93 -1.17 12.16 17.40
CA ARG A 93 -2.24 11.26 17.80
C ARG A 93 -3.46 12.08 18.21
N ARG A 94 -4.48 12.18 17.34
CA ARG A 94 -5.84 12.55 17.79
C ARG A 94 -6.28 11.44 18.74
N LYS A 95 -5.92 11.64 20.01
CA LYS A 95 -6.30 10.83 21.17
C LYS A 95 -7.83 10.86 21.22
N ILE A 96 -8.45 9.77 20.80
CA ILE A 96 -9.79 9.41 21.24
C ILE A 96 -9.61 8.01 21.82
N SER A 97 -9.73 7.95 23.15
CA SER A 97 -9.90 6.75 23.97
C SER A 97 -10.88 5.79 23.29
N SER A 98 -10.73 4.47 23.32
CA SER A 98 -10.51 3.61 24.48
C SER A 98 -10.35 2.18 23.96
N GLU A 99 -9.46 1.42 24.61
CA GLU A 99 -9.59 -0.02 24.92
C GLU A 99 -10.65 -0.79 24.11
N SER A 100 -10.25 -1.59 23.08
CA SER A 100 -10.94 -2.81 22.56
C SER A 100 -10.68 -3.14 21.06
N ARG A 101 -9.44 -3.07 20.51
CA ARG A 101 -9.19 -3.53 19.12
C ARG A 101 -7.83 -4.22 18.88
N LYS A 102 -7.36 -5.02 19.83
CA LYS A 102 -6.08 -5.76 19.69
C LYS A 102 -6.22 -7.00 18.78
N GLU A 103 -6.51 -6.82 17.48
CA GLU A 103 -6.19 -7.82 16.42
C GLU A 103 -6.51 -7.29 15.01
N SER A 104 -7.43 -6.33 14.90
CA SER A 104 -7.95 -5.80 13.62
C SER A 104 -7.20 -4.57 13.08
N GLU A 105 -6.25 -4.03 13.83
CA GLU A 105 -5.54 -2.78 13.50
C GLU A 105 -4.33 -2.98 12.57
N LEU A 106 -3.72 -4.17 12.53
CA LEU A 106 -2.60 -4.44 11.63
C LEU A 106 -3.04 -4.53 10.15
N PHE A 107 -4.27 -4.97 9.90
CA PHE A 107 -4.84 -5.08 8.55
C PHE A 107 -5.45 -3.77 8.05
N THR A 108 -6.03 -2.97 8.95
CA THR A 108 -6.63 -1.67 8.61
C THR A 108 -5.54 -0.63 8.28
N THR A 109 -4.40 -0.67 8.98
CA THR A 109 -3.30 0.28 8.75
C THR A 109 -2.61 0.07 7.39
N PHE A 110 -2.60 -1.16 6.87
CA PHE A 110 -2.00 -1.47 5.57
C PHE A 110 -2.86 -1.03 4.37
N VAL A 111 -4.17 -0.83 4.57
CA VAL A 111 -5.11 -0.45 3.49
C VAL A 111 -5.25 1.06 3.34
N TYR A 112 -4.98 1.85 4.39
CA TYR A 112 -5.14 3.31 4.37
C TYR A 112 -3.85 4.09 4.09
N LEU A 113 -2.75 3.40 3.78
CA LEU A 113 -1.43 3.99 3.50
C LEU A 113 -0.79 3.40 2.24
N VAL A 114 -1.62 3.21 1.21
CA VAL A 114 -1.25 3.03 -0.20
C VAL A 114 -1.93 4.11 -1.02
#